data_AF-A0A7C3QR54-F1
#
_entry.id   AF-A0A7C3QR54-F1
#
_cell.length_a   1.000
_cell.length_b   1.000
_cell.length_c   1.000
_cell.angle_alpha   90.00
_cell.angle_beta   90.00
_cell.angle_gamma   90.00
#
_symmetry.space_group_name_H-M   'P 1'
#
loop_
_entity.id
_entity.type
_entity.pdbx_description
1 polymer ?
#
loop_
_entity_poly.entity_id
_entity_poly.type
_entity_poly.pdbx_seq_one_letter_code
_entity_poly.pdbx_strand_id
1 'polypeptide(L)' 'QSKALNGMDSLLSIVQMPAGIPVGTLAIGRAGAVNAALLAASIVANKHPEYMEALLKYRTDQTQNVLDHPDPRDEAE' A
#
# COMPACT_ATOMS: atom_id res chain seq x y z
N GLN A 1 -14.57 -11.63 2.26
CA GLN A 1 -14.37 -11.57 0.80
C GLN A 1 -15.59 -12.18 0.15
N SER A 2 -16.31 -11.44 -0.70
CA SER A 2 -17.28 -12.05 -1.60
C SER A 2 -16.51 -12.98 -2.54
N LYS A 3 -16.58 -14.29 -2.29
CA LYS A 3 -15.85 -15.31 -3.06
C LYS A 3 -16.24 -15.31 -4.55
N ALA A 4 -17.40 -14.75 -4.89
CA ALA A 4 -17.94 -14.79 -6.24
C ALA A 4 -17.28 -13.80 -7.20
N LEU A 5 -16.83 -12.62 -6.72
CA LEU A 5 -16.41 -11.51 -7.57
C LEU A 5 -14.97 -11.03 -7.32
N ASN A 6 -14.17 -11.81 -6.59
CA ASN A 6 -12.77 -11.47 -6.29
C ASN A 6 -12.57 -10.06 -5.72
N GLY A 7 -13.56 -9.54 -4.99
CA GLY A 7 -13.55 -8.21 -4.39
C GLY A 7 -13.89 -7.05 -5.32
N MET A 8 -14.32 -7.29 -6.56
CA MET A 8 -14.78 -6.23 -7.48
C MET A 8 -16.01 -5.49 -6.94
N ASP A 9 -16.94 -6.21 -6.33
CA ASP A 9 -18.09 -5.63 -5.63
C ASP A 9 -17.67 -4.70 -4.50
N SER A 10 -16.71 -5.16 -3.70
CA SER A 10 -16.14 -4.40 -2.59
C SER A 10 -15.43 -3.15 -3.10
N LEU A 11 -14.61 -3.27 -4.15
CA LEU A 11 -13.92 -2.14 -4.77
C LEU A 11 -14.91 -1.09 -5.27
N LEU A 12 -15.89 -1.48 -6.09
CA LEU A 12 -16.85 -0.54 -6.68
C LEU A 12 -17.76 0.10 -5.62
N SER A 13 -18.08 -0.63 -4.53
CA SER A 13 -18.85 -0.06 -3.42
C SER A 13 -18.10 1.01 -2.62
N ILE A 14 -16.76 1.05 -2.72
CA ILE A 14 -15.90 2.00 -2.00
C ILE A 14 -15.40 3.13 -2.91
N VAL A 15 -14.90 2.80 -4.11
CA VAL A 15 -14.21 3.78 -4.97
C VAL A 15 -15.15 4.72 -5.72
N GLN A 16 -16.40 4.32 -5.96
CA GLN A 16 -17.37 5.07 -6.76
C GLN A 16 -18.14 6.11 -5.93
N MET A 17 -17.46 6.84 -5.05
CA MET A 17 -18.10 7.88 -4.26
C MET A 17 -18.58 9.04 -5.16
N PRO A 18 -19.82 9.53 -4.98
CA PRO A 18 -20.29 10.70 -5.71
C PRO A 18 -19.51 11.95 -5.29
N ALA A 19 -19.60 13.00 -6.10
CA ALA A 19 -18.95 14.28 -5.83
C ALA A 19 -19.36 14.83 -4.45
N GLY A 20 -18.36 15.30 -3.69
CA GLY A 20 -18.53 15.95 -2.38
C GLY A 20 -17.93 15.18 -1.21
N ILE A 21 -17.86 13.84 -1.27
CA ILE A 21 -17.32 13.00 -0.19
C ILE A 21 -16.23 12.07 -0.75
N PRO A 22 -14.96 12.49 -0.76
CA PRO A 22 -13.88 11.70 -1.35
C PRO A 22 -13.47 10.52 -0.46
N VAL A 23 -13.12 9.39 -1.09
CA VAL A 23 -12.51 8.23 -0.42
C VAL A 23 -11.27 7.79 -1.20
N GLY A 24 -10.10 7.91 -0.57
CA GLY A 24 -8.84 7.39 -1.11
C GLY A 24 -8.84 5.87 -1.08
N THR A 25 -9.14 5.23 -2.20
CA THR A 25 -9.30 3.77 -2.30
C THR A 25 -8.00 3.12 -2.79
N LEU A 26 -7.61 2.01 -2.16
CA LEU A 26 -6.41 1.25 -2.48
C LEU A 26 -6.78 -0.11 -3.10
N ALA A 27 -5.78 -0.90 -3.49
CA ALA A 27 -5.96 -2.20 -4.13
C ALA A 27 -6.84 -3.17 -3.32
N ILE A 28 -7.39 -4.20 -3.97
CA ILE A 28 -8.15 -5.25 -3.28
C ILE A 28 -7.20 -6.12 -2.43
N GLY A 29 -7.65 -6.51 -1.24
CA GLY A 29 -6.97 -7.50 -0.40
C GLY A 29 -5.74 -6.96 0.34
N ARG A 30 -4.78 -7.86 0.64
CA ARG A 30 -3.62 -7.55 1.51
C ARG A 30 -2.77 -6.39 0.98
N ALA A 31 -2.55 -6.33 -0.33
CA ALA A 31 -1.78 -5.24 -0.94
C ALA A 31 -2.41 -3.86 -0.65
N GLY A 32 -3.75 -3.77 -0.73
CA GLY A 32 -4.49 -2.57 -0.37
C GLY A 32 -4.36 -2.20 1.10
N ALA A 33 -4.48 -3.19 2.00
CA ALA A 33 -4.34 -2.96 3.44
C ALA A 33 -2.96 -2.40 3.81
N VAL A 34 -1.89 -2.98 3.25
CA VAL A 34 -0.51 -2.50 3.46
C VAL A 34 -0.34 -1.08 2.90
N ASN A 35 -0.80 -0.85 1.67
CA ASN A 35 -0.67 0.47 1.04
C ASN A 35 -1.53 1.54 1.72
N ALA A 36 -2.69 1.17 2.28
CA ALA A 36 -3.51 2.08 3.06
C ALA A 36 -2.81 2.52 4.35
N ALA A 37 -2.12 1.60 5.03
CA ALA A 37 -1.30 1.92 6.18
C ALA A 37 -0.12 2.84 5.81
N LEU A 38 0.58 2.56 4.70
CA LEU A 38 1.67 3.41 4.22
C LEU A 38 1.18 4.81 3.79
N LEU A 39 0.02 4.90 3.14
CA LEU A 39 -0.60 6.18 2.79
C LEU A 39 -0.97 6.96 4.06
N ALA A 40 -1.60 6.31 5.04
CA ALA A 40 -1.92 6.93 6.32
C ALA A 40 -0.65 7.42 7.05
N ALA A 41 0.41 6.60 7.09
CA ALA A 41 1.70 6.99 7.64
C ALA A 41 2.26 8.23 6.93
N SER A 42 2.17 8.31 5.61
CA SER A 42 2.62 9.49 4.85
C SER A 42 1.82 10.77 5.13
N ILE A 43 0.53 10.65 5.48
CA ILE A 43 -0.30 11.78 5.88
C ILE A 43 0.12 12.28 7.27
N VAL A 44 0.23 11.36 8.24
CA VAL A 44 0.58 11.68 9.63
C VAL A 44 2.02 12.19 9.74
N ALA A 45 2.94 11.66 8.94
CA ALA A 45 4.35 12.06 8.90
C ALA A 45 4.57 13.57 8.64
N ASN A 46 3.60 14.28 8.07
CA ASN A 46 3.66 15.74 7.90
C ASN A 46 3.77 16.52 9.23
N LYS A 47 3.36 15.91 10.35
CA LYS A 47 3.38 16.54 11.68
C LYS A 47 4.19 15.77 12.72
N HIS A 48 4.66 14.59 12.37
CA HIS A 48 5.30 13.63 13.27
C HIS A 48 6.59 13.11 12.62
N PRO A 49 7.74 13.76 12.89
CA PRO A 49 9.02 13.43 12.27
C PRO A 49 9.42 11.96 12.44
N GLU A 50 9.06 11.33 13.55
CA GLU A 50 9.33 9.93 13.84
C GLU A 50 8.70 8.98 12.82
N TYR A 51 7.49 9.29 12.34
CA TYR A 51 6.84 8.48 11.29
C TYR A 51 7.40 8.80 9.90
N MET A 52 7.89 10.02 9.67
CA MET A 52 8.60 10.35 8.43
C MET A 52 9.88 9.51 8.32
N GLU A 53 10.68 9.47 9.38
CA GLU A 53 11.92 8.68 9.42
C GLU A 53 11.64 7.20 9.20
N ALA A 54 10.65 6.64 9.90
CA ALA A 54 10.24 5.24 9.73
C ALA A 54 9.76 4.94 8.30
N LEU A 55 8.98 5.84 7.69
CA LEU A 55 8.48 5.68 6.32
C LEU A 55 9.62 5.74 5.28
N LEU A 56 10.58 6.65 5.46
CA LEU A 56 11.76 6.75 4.60
C LEU A 56 12.60 5.50 4.72
N LYS A 57 12.88 5.05 5.95
CA LYS A 57 13.61 3.80 6.19
C LYS A 57 12.93 2.61 5.50
N TYR A 58 11.62 2.45 5.67
CA TYR A 58 10.87 1.37 5.02
C TYR A 58 11.05 1.38 3.49
N ARG A 59 10.96 2.55 2.86
CA ARG A 59 11.13 2.69 1.39
C ARG A 59 12.56 2.45 0.94
N THR A 60 13.55 2.92 1.71
CA THR A 60 14.97 2.68 1.42
C THR A 60 15.30 1.20 1.54
N ASP A 61 14.88 0.54 2.61
CA ASP A 61 15.09 -0.89 2.81
C ASP A 61 14.45 -1.72 1.69
N GLN A 62 13.22 -1.38 1.29
CA GLN A 62 12.54 -2.05 0.17
C GLN A 62 13.31 -1.87 -1.15
N THR A 63 13.83 -0.67 -1.41
CA THR A 63 14.64 -0.39 -2.61
C THR A 63 15.94 -1.19 -2.58
N GLN A 64 16.64 -1.16 -1.45
CA GLN A 64 17.91 -1.85 -1.27
C GLN A 64 17.75 -3.36 -1.42
N ASN A 65 16.68 -3.93 -0.88
CA ASN A 65 16.40 -5.36 -1.00
C ASN A 65 16.31 -5.84 -2.46
N VAL A 66 15.74 -5.04 -3.36
CA VAL A 66 15.70 -5.38 -4.80
C VAL A 66 17.05 -5.19 -5.47
N LEU A 67 17.81 -4.15 -5.08
CA LEU A 67 19.15 -3.91 -5.63
C LEU A 67 20.16 -4.99 -5.20
N ASP A 68 20.01 -5.51 -4.00
CA ASP A 68 20.85 -6.58 -3.45
C ASP A 68 20.58 -7.94 -4.11
N HIS A 69 19.39 -8.13 -4.71
CA HIS A 69 18.96 -9.37 -5.36
C HIS A 69 18.51 -9.10 -6.82
N PRO A 70 19.44 -8.72 -7.72
CA PRO A 70 19.09 -8.28 -9.06
C PRO A 70 18.75 -9.43 -10.02
N ASP A 71 19.27 -10.64 -9.76
CA ASP A 71 18.97 -11.82 -10.57
C ASP A 71 17.87 -12.65 -9.91
N PRO A 72 16.68 -12.76 -10.53
CA PRO A 72 15.57 -13.52 -9.96
C PRO A 72 15.83 -15.04 -9.90
N ARG A 73 16.96 -15.53 -10.43
CA ARG A 73 17.36 -16.94 -10.34
C ARG A 73 18.14 -17.28 -9.08
N ASP A 74 18.75 -16.29 -8.42
CA ASP A 74 19.66 -16.51 -7.29
C ASP A 74 18.92 -16.93 -6.00
N GLU A 75 17.60 -16.72 -5.91
CA GLU A 75 16.75 -17.12 -4.77
C GLU A 75 16.12 -18.52 -4.93
N ALA A 76 16.39 -19.24 -6.03
CA ALA A 76 15.73 -20.50 -6.38
C ALA A 76 16.42 -21.78 -5.87
N GLU A 77 17.46 -21.69 -5.04
CA GLU A 77 18.12 -22.82 -4.37
C GLU A 77 17.76 -22.97 -2.89
#